data_AF-T2JLA7-F1
#
_entry.id   AF-T2JLA7-F1
#
_cell.length_a   1.000
_cell.length_b   1.000
_cell.length_c   1.000
_cell.angle_alpha   90.00
_cell.angle_beta   90.00
_cell.angle_gamma   90.00
#
_symmetry.space_group_name_H-M   'P 1'
#
loop_
_entity.id
_entity.type
_entity.pdbx_description
1 polymer ?
#
loop_
_entity_poly.entity_id
_entity_poly.type
_entity_poly.pdbx_seq_one_letter_code
_entity_poly.pdbx_strand_id
1 'polypeptide(L)'
;MVAARTLAQQLNIPLFGISSLAAFAWFNQKNYTINEPIFVQMKASRGQLYGAIYYKNKQENGLDIIVNDAVMMPEDWEKTLQDLNLSCQPLITPSKLGMTASSILELAYYQWQQGKRPHWSEVIPFYGMSVV
;
A
#
# COMPACT_ATOMS: atom_id res chain seq x y z
N MET A 1 -7.01 7.95 11.81
CA MET A 1 -5.68 8.58 12.01
C MET A 1 -5.54 9.29 13.35
N VAL A 2 -6.47 10.19 13.73
CA VAL A 2 -6.32 11.07 14.92
C VAL A 2 -5.96 10.30 16.20
N ALA A 3 -6.68 9.23 16.54
CA ALA A 3 -6.40 8.44 17.75
C ALA A 3 -4.96 7.89 17.79
N ALA A 4 -4.49 7.27 16.70
CA ALA A 4 -3.13 6.72 16.62
C ALA A 4 -2.06 7.80 16.72
N ARG A 5 -2.29 8.97 16.09
CA ARG A 5 -1.38 10.11 16.18
C ARG A 5 -1.31 10.68 17.59
N THR A 6 -2.45 10.85 18.27
CA THR A 6 -2.50 11.33 19.65
C THR A 6 -1.72 10.40 20.59
N LEU A 7 -1.92 9.08 20.47
CA LEU A 7 -1.16 8.09 21.26
C LEU A 7 0.33 8.17 20.98
N ALA A 8 0.73 8.26 19.71
CA ALA A 8 2.13 8.36 19.32
C ALA A 8 2.79 9.64 19.87
N GLN A 9 2.08 10.76 19.84
CA GLN A 9 2.53 12.03 20.38
C GLN A 9 2.68 11.99 21.91
N GLN A 10 1.68 11.49 22.63
CA GLN A 10 1.69 11.46 24.10
C GLN A 10 2.78 10.52 24.66
N LEU A 11 3.07 9.44 23.96
CA LEU A 11 4.06 8.44 24.37
C LEU A 11 5.44 8.65 23.73
N ASN A 12 5.58 9.64 22.84
CA ASN A 12 6.79 9.90 22.05
C ASN A 12 7.32 8.64 21.33
N ILE A 13 6.42 7.90 20.68
CA ILE A 13 6.74 6.68 19.93
C ILE A 13 6.59 6.92 18.42
N PRO A 14 7.32 6.16 17.58
CA PRO A 14 7.18 6.25 16.14
C PRO A 14 5.77 5.83 15.69
N LEU A 15 5.26 6.49 14.63
CA LEU A 15 3.97 6.16 14.01
C LEU A 15 4.21 5.67 12.59
N PHE A 16 3.76 4.47 12.26
CA PHE A 16 3.91 3.92 10.91
C PHE A 16 2.65 4.15 10.10
N GLY A 17 2.76 4.94 9.03
CA GLY A 17 1.71 5.09 8.03
C GLY A 17 1.75 3.94 7.03
N ILE A 18 0.80 3.01 7.13
CA ILE A 18 0.71 1.88 6.21
C ILE A 18 -0.40 2.15 5.19
N SER A 19 -0.07 1.98 3.91
CA SER A 19 -1.03 2.04 2.81
C SER A 19 -2.02 0.87 2.89
N SER A 20 -3.30 1.15 2.64
CA SER A 20 -4.33 0.11 2.51
C SER A 20 -4.06 -0.82 1.33
N LEU A 21 -3.53 -0.30 0.22
CA LEU A 21 -3.16 -1.10 -0.95
C LEU A 21 -1.95 -1.97 -0.66
N ALA A 22 -0.93 -1.44 0.03
CA ALA A 22 0.23 -2.20 0.46
C ALA A 22 -0.17 -3.34 1.42
N ALA A 23 -1.07 -3.07 2.36
CA ALA A 23 -1.58 -4.10 3.28
C ALA A 23 -2.31 -5.21 2.55
N PHE A 24 -3.09 -4.88 1.51
CA PHE A 24 -3.77 -5.87 0.67
C PHE A 24 -2.81 -6.64 -0.23
N ALA A 25 -1.78 -5.99 -0.78
CA ALA A 25 -0.71 -6.65 -1.52
C ALA A 25 0.02 -7.66 -0.62
N TRP A 26 0.40 -7.23 0.60
CA TRP A 26 1.06 -8.07 1.58
C TRP A 26 0.20 -9.26 2.02
N PHE A 27 -1.11 -9.07 2.18
CA PHE A 27 -2.04 -10.16 2.49
C PHE A 27 -2.00 -11.26 1.40
N ASN A 28 -1.90 -10.85 0.13
CA ASN A 28 -1.92 -11.77 -1.03
C ASN A 28 -0.52 -12.24 -1.48
N GLN A 29 0.57 -11.69 -0.94
CA GLN A 29 1.94 -11.93 -1.43
C GLN A 29 2.39 -13.39 -1.40
N LYS A 30 1.74 -14.24 -0.60
CA LYS A 30 2.02 -15.69 -0.54
C LYS A 30 1.68 -16.40 -1.86
N ASN A 31 0.76 -15.84 -2.64
CA ASN A 31 0.36 -16.37 -3.93
C ASN A 31 1.29 -15.94 -5.08
N TYR A 32 2.28 -15.09 -4.79
CA TYR A 32 3.20 -14.52 -5.77
C TYR A 32 4.62 -15.04 -5.56
N THR A 33 5.33 -15.22 -6.67
CA THR A 33 6.76 -15.55 -6.68
C THR A 33 7.62 -14.32 -6.42
N ILE A 34 8.88 -14.55 -6.06
CA ILE A 34 9.84 -13.46 -5.83
C ILE A 34 10.07 -12.70 -7.13
N ASN A 35 10.14 -11.37 -7.05
CA ASN A 35 10.22 -10.44 -8.19
C ASN A 35 8.98 -10.43 -9.11
N GLU A 36 7.88 -11.07 -8.69
CA GLU A 36 6.62 -10.97 -9.40
C GLU A 36 5.89 -9.69 -8.98
N PRO A 37 5.45 -8.86 -9.95
CA PRO A 37 4.72 -7.64 -9.63
C PRO A 37 3.27 -7.96 -9.21
N ILE A 38 2.84 -7.29 -8.15
CA ILE A 38 1.52 -7.35 -7.56
C ILE A 38 0.82 -6.03 -7.84
N PHE A 39 -0.13 -6.07 -8.77
CA PHE A 39 -0.98 -4.93 -9.12
C PHE A 39 -2.16 -4.90 -8.18
N VAL A 40 -2.37 -3.79 -7.50
CA VAL A 40 -3.50 -3.62 -6.60
C VAL A 40 -4.32 -2.43 -7.03
N GLN A 41 -5.63 -2.63 -7.11
CA GLN A 41 -6.57 -1.56 -7.40
C GLN A 41 -7.71 -1.53 -6.39
N MET A 42 -8.14 -0.32 -6.05
CA MET A 42 -9.29 -0.06 -5.20
C MET A 42 -10.18 1.00 -5.84
N LYS A 43 -11.49 0.78 -5.79
CA LYS A 43 -12.46 1.75 -6.31
C LYS A 43 -12.37 3.05 -5.52
N ALA A 44 -12.19 4.17 -6.20
CA ALA A 44 -12.24 5.50 -5.60
C ALA A 44 -13.62 6.15 -5.81
N SER A 45 -13.74 7.43 -5.42
CA SER A 45 -14.92 8.23 -5.71
C SER A 45 -14.90 8.72 -7.17
N ARG A 46 -16.07 9.16 -7.68
CA ARG A 46 -16.20 9.79 -9.01
C ARG A 46 -15.73 8.94 -10.20
N GLY A 47 -15.75 7.61 -10.07
CA GLY A 47 -15.33 6.69 -11.13
C GLY A 47 -13.81 6.50 -11.27
N GLN A 48 -13.02 7.13 -10.39
CA GLN A 48 -11.57 6.96 -10.34
C GLN A 48 -11.18 5.65 -9.64
N LEU A 49 -9.92 5.27 -9.78
CA LEU A 49 -9.31 4.13 -9.10
C LEU A 49 -8.08 4.60 -8.31
N TYR A 50 -7.91 4.01 -7.13
CA TYR A 50 -6.62 3.99 -6.45
C TYR A 50 -5.83 2.81 -7.00
N GLY A 51 -4.64 3.07 -7.55
CA GLY A 51 -3.74 2.06 -8.10
C GLY A 51 -2.39 2.10 -7.40
N ALA A 52 -1.80 0.93 -7.19
CA ALA A 52 -0.42 0.79 -6.74
C ALA A 52 0.19 -0.51 -7.28
N ILE A 53 1.52 -0.53 -7.39
CA ILE A 53 2.27 -1.67 -7.90
C ILE A 53 3.42 -1.97 -6.96
N TYR A 54 3.48 -3.21 -6.50
CA TYR A 54 4.49 -3.71 -5.59
C TYR A 54 5.19 -4.92 -6.18
N TYR A 55 6.36 -5.32 -5.69
CA TYR A 55 6.91 -6.66 -5.95
C TYR A 55 7.37 -7.31 -4.65
N LYS A 56 7.31 -8.64 -4.64
CA LYS A 56 7.83 -9.44 -3.54
C LYS A 56 9.35 -9.48 -3.59
N ASN A 57 10.01 -8.92 -2.57
CA ASN A 57 11.46 -8.91 -2.44
C ASN A 57 11.98 -10.33 -2.13
N LYS A 58 13.28 -10.55 -2.40
CA LYS A 58 14.06 -11.73 -2.01
C LYS A 58 14.24 -11.89 -0.49
N GLN A 59 14.21 -10.79 0.27
CA GLN A 59 14.23 -10.85 1.74
C GLN A 59 12.85 -11.31 2.25
N GLU A 60 12.84 -12.25 3.20
CA GLU A 60 11.62 -12.95 3.65
C GLU A 60 10.44 -12.00 3.88
N ASN A 61 9.37 -12.23 3.10
CA ASN A 61 8.12 -11.47 3.09
C ASN A 61 8.25 -9.97 2.78
N GLY A 62 9.40 -9.45 2.35
CA GLY A 62 9.56 -8.03 2.01
C GLY A 62 8.72 -7.62 0.80
N LEU A 63 8.17 -6.41 0.84
CA LEU A 63 7.39 -5.81 -0.25
C LEU A 63 8.01 -4.47 -0.62
N ASP A 64 8.46 -4.35 -1.86
CA ASP A 64 9.02 -3.12 -2.40
C ASP A 64 8.02 -2.44 -3.34
N ILE A 65 8.10 -1.11 -3.42
CA ILE A 65 7.15 -0.26 -4.15
C ILE A 65 7.73 0.06 -5.53
N ILE A 66 6.99 -0.24 -6.60
CA ILE A 66 7.31 0.19 -7.97
C ILE A 66 6.54 1.48 -8.27
N VAL A 67 5.24 1.47 -8.01
CA VAL A 67 4.35 2.61 -8.19
C VAL A 67 3.66 2.87 -6.86
N ASN A 68 3.90 4.06 -6.31
CA ASN A 68 3.24 4.52 -5.10
C ASN A 68 1.72 4.63 -5.31
N ASP A 69 0.97 4.58 -4.21
CA ASP A 69 -0.46 4.83 -4.20
C ASP A 69 -0.81 6.11 -4.96
N ALA A 70 -1.56 5.97 -6.03
CA ALA A 70 -1.98 7.07 -6.90
C ALA A 70 -3.46 6.96 -7.22
N VAL A 71 -4.10 8.11 -7.46
CA VAL A 71 -5.46 8.17 -8.01
C VAL A 71 -5.36 8.42 -9.51
N MET A 72 -6.08 7.62 -10.28
CA MET A 72 -6.09 7.71 -11.73
C MET A 72 -7.43 7.30 -12.30
N MET A 73 -7.64 7.64 -13.57
CA MET A 73 -8.81 7.17 -14.31
C MET A 73 -8.62 5.70 -14.73
N PRO A 74 -9.70 4.92 -14.89
CA PRO A 74 -9.60 3.53 -15.34
C PRO A 74 -8.80 3.36 -16.63
N GLU A 75 -8.93 4.29 -17.58
CA GLU A 75 -8.26 4.24 -18.87
C GLU A 75 -6.74 4.44 -18.74
N ASP A 76 -6.31 5.32 -17.82
CA ASP A 76 -4.89 5.56 -17.53
C ASP A 76 -4.27 4.38 -16.76
N TRP A 77 -5.07 3.73 -15.90
CA TRP A 77 -4.63 2.52 -15.21
C TRP A 77 -4.44 1.36 -16.18
N GLU A 78 -5.39 1.14 -17.10
CA GLU A 78 -5.26 0.12 -18.14
C GLU A 78 -4.03 0.34 -19.02
N LYS A 79 -3.73 1.59 -19.41
CA LYS A 79 -2.49 1.92 -20.12
C LYS A 79 -1.24 1.60 -19.28
N THR A 80 -1.24 1.96 -18.00
CA THR A 80 -0.12 1.64 -17.09
C THR A 80 0.12 0.12 -17.03
N LEU A 81 -0.95 -0.69 -17.00
CA LEU A 81 -0.85 -2.15 -17.03
C LEU A 81 -0.33 -2.67 -18.38
N GLN A 82 -0.76 -2.07 -19.50
CA GLN A 82 -0.32 -2.43 -20.85
C GLN A 82 1.15 -2.07 -21.10
N ASP A 83 1.60 -0.89 -20.69
CA ASP A 83 2.99 -0.44 -20.84
C ASP A 83 3.97 -1.34 -20.08
N LEU A 84 3.50 -1.94 -18.98
CA LEU A 84 4.26 -2.93 -18.21
C LEU A 84 4.26 -4.33 -18.86
N ASN A 85 3.64 -4.52 -20.03
CA ASN A 85 3.60 -5.74 -20.83
C ASN A 85 3.00 -6.97 -20.12
N LEU A 86 1.93 -6.78 -19.34
CA LEU A 86 1.43 -7.84 -18.46
C LEU A 86 0.01 -8.29 -18.79
N SER A 87 -0.11 -9.59 -19.07
CA SER A 87 -1.39 -10.30 -19.21
C SER A 87 -2.06 -10.63 -17.86
N CYS A 88 -1.53 -10.12 -16.74
CA CYS A 88 -2.00 -10.44 -15.40
C CYS A 88 -3.13 -9.49 -14.97
N GLN A 89 -4.22 -10.06 -14.45
CA GLN A 89 -5.34 -9.29 -13.92
C GLN A 89 -4.95 -8.63 -12.58
N PRO A 90 -5.31 -7.35 -12.36
CA PRO A 90 -5.01 -6.67 -11.10
C PRO A 90 -5.82 -7.25 -9.94
N LEU A 91 -5.23 -7.26 -8.74
CA LEU A 91 -5.95 -7.61 -7.52
C LEU A 91 -6.92 -6.48 -7.17
N ILE A 92 -8.20 -6.80 -7.18
CA ILE A 92 -9.27 -5.86 -6.84
C ILE A 92 -9.54 -5.96 -5.34
N THR A 93 -9.38 -4.85 -4.62
CA THR A 93 -9.69 -4.82 -3.19
C THR A 93 -11.19 -5.02 -2.95
N PRO A 94 -11.59 -5.86 -1.97
CA PRO A 94 -12.98 -5.93 -1.55
C PRO A 94 -13.42 -4.64 -0.85
N SER A 95 -14.74 -4.44 -0.72
CA SER A 95 -15.31 -3.30 0.01
C SER A 95 -15.00 -3.31 1.52
N LYS A 96 -14.64 -4.47 2.07
CA LYS A 96 -14.26 -4.66 3.48
C LYS A 96 -12.82 -5.16 3.55
N LEU A 97 -11.93 -4.36 4.14
CA LEU A 97 -10.50 -4.65 4.25
C LEU A 97 -10.08 -5.23 5.62
N GLY A 98 -11.03 -5.65 6.47
CA GLY A 98 -10.71 -6.14 7.82
C GLY A 98 -9.73 -7.34 7.84
N MET A 99 -9.69 -8.13 6.76
CA MET A 99 -8.74 -9.24 6.60
C MET A 99 -7.27 -8.82 6.54
N THR A 100 -6.97 -7.56 6.22
CA THR A 100 -5.59 -7.05 6.11
C THR A 100 -5.06 -6.50 7.44
N ALA A 101 -5.79 -6.66 8.55
CA ALA A 101 -5.39 -6.12 9.85
C ALA A 101 -4.03 -6.66 10.33
N SER A 102 -3.79 -7.97 10.18
CA SER A 102 -2.49 -8.56 10.47
C SER A 102 -1.40 -8.04 9.54
N SER A 103 -1.72 -7.88 8.24
CA SER A 103 -0.78 -7.37 7.24
C SER A 103 -0.33 -5.94 7.54
N ILE A 104 -1.19 -5.09 8.12
CA ILE A 104 -0.81 -3.75 8.59
C ILE A 104 0.26 -3.85 9.68
N LEU A 105 0.08 -4.74 10.65
CA LEU A 105 1.02 -4.95 11.75
C LEU A 105 2.34 -5.54 11.26
N GLU A 106 2.27 -6.55 10.38
CA GLU A 106 3.45 -7.19 9.79
C GLU A 106 4.27 -6.20 8.96
N LEU A 107 3.64 -5.36 8.14
CA LEU A 107 4.31 -4.30 7.39
C LEU A 107 4.98 -3.27 8.30
N ALA A 108 4.28 -2.80 9.34
CA ALA A 108 4.86 -1.86 10.29
C ALA A 108 6.06 -2.47 11.04
N TYR A 109 5.93 -3.74 11.44
CA TYR A 109 7.01 -4.48 12.09
C TYR A 109 8.21 -4.69 11.16
N TYR A 110 7.97 -5.09 9.91
CA TYR A 110 9.02 -5.20 8.89
C TYR A 110 9.77 -3.87 8.72
N GLN A 111 9.05 -2.76 8.57
CA GLN A 111 9.66 -1.43 8.48
C GLN A 111 10.47 -1.07 9.75
N TRP A 112 9.97 -1.44 10.93
CA TRP A 112 10.66 -1.24 12.20
C TRP A 112 11.96 -2.07 12.28
N GLN A 113 11.96 -3.32 11.80
CA GLN A 113 13.16 -4.17 11.73
C GLN A 113 14.21 -3.58 10.78
N GLN A 114 13.79 -2.90 9.71
CA GLN A 114 14.68 -2.16 8.80
C GLN A 114 15.20 -0.83 9.40
N GLY A 115 14.98 -0.58 10.70
CA GLY A 115 15.47 0.60 11.40
C GLY A 115 14.64 1.87 11.20
N LYS A 116 13.51 1.82 10.46
CA LYS A 116 12.66 3.01 10.26
C LYS A 116 12.03 3.43 11.58
N ARG A 117 12.08 4.73 11.88
CA ARG A 117 11.47 5.35 13.06
C ARG A 117 10.78 6.67 12.67
N PRO A 118 9.72 6.61 11.85
CA PRO A 118 9.02 7.82 11.40
C PRO A 118 8.46 8.61 12.57
N HIS A 119 8.67 9.93 12.55
CA HIS A 119 8.06 10.81 13.53
C HIS A 119 6.55 10.91 13.26
N TRP A 120 5.73 11.03 14.30
CA TRP A 120 4.26 11.03 14.16
C TRP A 120 3.71 12.16 13.28
N SER A 121 4.46 13.24 13.11
CA SER A 121 4.09 14.37 12.23
C SER A 121 4.37 14.12 10.75
N GLU A 122 5.28 13.19 10.43
CA GLU A 122 5.67 12.86 9.05
C GLU A 122 4.64 11.95 8.37
N VAL A 123 3.83 11.24 9.16
CA VAL A 123 2.75 10.43 8.62
C VAL A 123 1.60 11.33 8.19
N ILE A 124 1.32 11.36 6.90
CA ILE A 124 0.24 12.13 6.26
C ILE A 124 -0.73 11.13 5.60
N PRO A 125 -2.05 11.24 5.78
CA PRO A 125 -2.98 10.37 5.09
C PRO A 125 -2.98 10.66 3.59
N PHE A 126 -3.06 9.60 2.81
CA PHE A 126 -3.30 9.72 1.39
C PHE A 126 -4.80 9.96 1.13
N TYR A 127 -5.14 11.13 0.61
CA TYR A 127 -6.53 11.51 0.30
C TYR A 127 -6.85 11.46 -1.20
N GLY A 128 -5.91 11.00 -2.04
CA GLY A 128 -6.12 10.94 -3.48
C GLY A 128 -6.15 12.28 -4.21
N MET A 129 -6.01 13.38 -3.48
CA MET A 129 -5.71 14.70 -4.02
C MET A 129 -4.25 14.98 -3.74
N SER A 130 -3.39 14.72 -4.72
CA SER A 130 -2.09 15.39 -4.71
C SER A 130 -2.40 16.86 -4.96
N VAL A 131 -2.20 17.71 -3.95
CA VAL A 131 -2.16 19.16 -4.16
C VAL A 131 -0.92 19.38 -5.02
N VAL A 132 -1.15 19.77 -6.27
CA VAL A 132 -0.11 20.33 -7.14
C VAL A 132 0.30 21.69 -6.59
#